data_AF-A0A5C5VUH7-F1
#
_entry.id   AF-A0A5C5VUH7-F1
#
_cell.length_a   1.000
_cell.length_b   1.000
_cell.length_c   1.000
_cell.angle_alpha   90.00
_cell.angle_beta   90.00
_cell.angle_gamma   90.00
#
_symmetry.space_group_name_H-M   'P 1'
#
loop_
_entity.id
_entity.type
_entity.pdbx_description
1 polymer ?
#
loop_
_entity_poly.entity_id
_entity_poly.type
_entity_poly.pdbx_seq_one_letter_code
_entity_poly.pdbx_strand_id
1 'polypeptide(L)' 'MRLLRFKRSQEEWDELRARMLAETELFITECLRHPELAVRIPVIQSGRGKFPPSMAEAFWEPVLND' A
#
# COMPACT_ATOMS: atom_id res chain seq x y z
N MET A 1 22.72 27.99 0.91
CA MET A 1 21.81 27.22 0.03
C MET A 1 21.49 25.83 0.62
N ARG A 2 20.86 25.74 1.80
CA ARG A 2 20.59 24.44 2.47
C ARG A 2 19.11 24.15 2.75
N LEU A 3 18.22 25.13 2.56
CA LEU A 3 16.78 25.02 2.88
C LEU A 3 15.91 24.57 1.69
N LEU A 4 16.36 24.80 0.45
CA LEU A 4 15.58 24.49 -0.76
C LEU A 4 15.46 22.97 -1.03
N ARG A 5 16.45 22.18 -0.62
CA ARG A 5 16.48 20.73 -0.88
C ARG A 5 15.47 19.95 -0.03
N PHE A 6 15.20 20.40 1.21
CA PHE A 6 14.24 19.78 2.11
C PHE A 6 12.78 20.10 1.77
N LYS A 7 12.50 21.31 1.26
CA LYS A 7 11.15 21.65 0.77
C LYS A 7 10.77 20.83 -0.45
N ARG A 8 11.71 20.67 -1.38
CA ARG A 8 11.48 19.88 -2.60
C ARG A 8 11.14 18.43 -2.29
N SER A 9 11.84 17.80 -1.35
CA SER A 9 11.50 16.43 -0.92
C SER A 9 10.14 16.36 -0.23
N GLN A 10 9.77 17.37 0.57
CA GLN A 10 8.48 17.37 1.27
C GLN A 10 7.30 17.54 0.30
N GLU A 11 7.45 18.42 -0.68
CA GLU A 11 6.46 18.66 -1.75
C GLU A 11 6.31 17.39 -2.61
N GLU A 12 7.42 16.74 -2.95
CA GLU A 12 7.43 15.42 -3.63
C GLU A 12 6.78 14.32 -2.76
N TRP A 13 6.96 14.34 -1.44
CA TRP A 13 6.31 13.41 -0.51
C TRP A 13 4.80 13.65 -0.40
N ASP A 14 4.37 14.90 -0.32
CA ASP A 14 2.96 15.26 -0.21
C ASP A 14 2.20 14.91 -1.50
N GLU A 15 2.83 15.12 -2.67
CA GLU A 15 2.31 14.68 -3.97
C GLU A 15 2.22 13.15 -4.07
N LEU A 16 3.28 12.44 -3.68
CA LEU A 16 3.28 10.97 -3.67
C LEU A 16 2.19 10.43 -2.74
N ARG A 17 2.06 11.01 -1.54
CA ARG A 17 1.03 10.66 -0.56
C ARG A 17 -0.37 10.89 -1.13
N ALA A 18 -0.61 12.03 -1.78
CA ALA A 18 -1.90 12.33 -2.40
C ALA A 18 -2.25 11.31 -3.50
N ARG A 19 -1.27 10.91 -4.31
CA ARG A 19 -1.44 9.86 -5.33
C ARG A 19 -1.78 8.50 -4.71
N MET A 20 -1.03 8.07 -3.70
CA MET A 20 -1.30 6.80 -2.99
C MET A 20 -2.71 6.77 -2.41
N LEU A 21 -3.15 7.87 -1.80
CA LEU A 21 -4.50 7.98 -1.24
C LEU A 21 -5.57 7.91 -2.33
N ALA A 22 -5.39 8.61 -3.44
CA ALA A 22 -6.34 8.60 -4.56
C ALA A 22 -6.47 7.21 -5.20
N GLU A 23 -5.34 6.51 -5.41
CA GLU A 23 -5.33 5.14 -5.94
C GLU A 23 -6.02 4.16 -4.97
N THR A 24 -5.76 4.31 -3.67
CA THR A 24 -6.41 3.51 -2.62
C THR A 24 -7.92 3.75 -2.57
N GLU A 25 -8.34 5.02 -2.64
CA GLU A 25 -9.76 5.40 -2.66
C GLU A 25 -10.49 4.81 -3.88
N LEU A 26 -9.86 4.88 -5.06
CA LEU A 26 -10.39 4.26 -6.28
C LEU A 26 -10.58 2.76 -6.12
N PHE A 27 -9.56 2.07 -5.59
CA PHE A 27 -9.61 0.62 -5.37
C PHE A 27 -10.74 0.24 -4.40
N ILE A 28 -10.84 0.92 -3.25
CA ILE A 28 -11.90 0.68 -2.26
C ILE A 28 -13.27 0.95 -2.88
N THR A 29 -13.42 2.05 -3.61
CA THR A 29 -14.68 2.41 -4.27
C THR A 29 -15.12 1.33 -5.24
N GLU A 30 -14.20 0.78 -6.03
CA GLU A 30 -14.49 -0.28 -6.99
C GLU A 30 -14.88 -1.58 -6.29
N CYS A 31 -14.16 -1.96 -5.23
CA CYS A 31 -14.53 -3.13 -4.40
C CYS A 31 -15.90 -2.97 -3.74
N LEU A 32 -16.30 -1.75 -3.36
CA LEU A 32 -17.62 -1.47 -2.79
C LEU A 32 -18.74 -1.48 -3.84
N ARG A 33 -18.46 -1.13 -5.11
CA ARG A 33 -19.41 -1.26 -6.22
C ARG A 33 -19.67 -2.71 -6.60
N HIS A 34 -18.64 -3.55 -6.45
CA HIS A 34 -18.68 -4.97 -6.79
C HIS A 34 -18.43 -5.87 -5.58
N PRO A 35 -19.31 -5.81 -4.54
CA PRO A 35 -19.13 -6.59 -3.32
C PRO A 35 -19.08 -8.11 -3.58
N GLU A 36 -19.68 -8.57 -4.69
CA GLU A 36 -19.63 -9.96 -5.16
C GLU A 36 -18.23 -10.46 -5.51
N LEU A 37 -17.28 -9.56 -5.83
CA LEU A 37 -15.89 -9.93 -6.10
C LEU A 37 -15.11 -10.16 -4.80
N ALA A 38 -15.59 -9.64 -3.68
CA ALA A 38 -14.96 -9.70 -2.36
C ALA A 38 -15.83 -10.50 -1.37
N VAL A 39 -16.13 -11.77 -1.69
CA VAL A 39 -17.00 -12.65 -0.90
C VAL A 39 -16.45 -12.94 0.51
N ARG A 40 -15.14 -12.73 0.75
CA ARG A 40 -14.52 -13.00 2.06
C ARG A 40 -13.28 -12.14 2.27
N ILE A 41 -13.36 -11.22 3.23
CA ILE A 41 -12.16 -10.57 3.78
C ILE A 41 -11.50 -11.58 4.73
N PRO A 42 -10.27 -12.05 4.46
CA PRO A 42 -9.56 -12.95 5.35
C PRO A 42 -9.21 -12.19 6.64
N VAL A 43 -9.95 -12.47 7.71
CA VAL A 43 -9.64 -11.95 9.05
C VAL A 43 -8.63 -12.88 9.70
N ILE A 44 -7.41 -12.38 9.85
CA ILE A 44 -6.36 -13.06 10.63
C ILE A 44 -6.24 -12.32 11.97
N GLN A 45 -6.37 -13.06 13.07
CA GLN A 45 -6.13 -12.48 14.39
C GLN A 45 -4.68 -12.00 14.50
N SER A 46 -4.49 -10.78 14.98
CA SER A 46 -3.16 -10.22 15.24
C SER A 46 -2.35 -11.17 16.14
N GLY A 47 -1.10 -11.43 15.76
CA GLY A 47 -0.21 -12.39 16.45
C GLY A 47 -0.49 -13.88 16.16
N ARG A 48 -1.52 -14.22 15.38
CA ARG A 48 -1.84 -15.60 14.99
C ARG A 48 -1.74 -15.90 13.50
N GLY A 49 -1.45 -14.88 12.69
CA GLY A 49 -1.20 -15.05 11.27
C GLY A 49 0.03 -15.90 11.01
N LYS A 50 -0.16 -17.01 10.29
CA LYS A 50 0.93 -17.77 9.71
C LYS A 50 0.95 -17.47 8.23
N PHE A 51 1.87 -16.61 7.81
CA PHE A 51 2.14 -16.41 6.39
C PHE A 51 3.15 -17.48 5.96
N PRO A 52 2.89 -18.24 4.88
CA PRO A 52 3.89 -19.14 4.35
C PRO A 52 5.13 -18.34 3.92
N PRO A 53 6.35 -18.87 4.11
CA PRO A 53 7.58 -18.16 3.76
C PRO A 53 7.59 -17.63 2.31
N SER A 54 7.03 -18.41 1.38
CA SER A 54 6.90 -18.02 -0.03
C SER A 54 6.07 -16.75 -0.25
N MET A 55 5.09 -16.47 0.62
CA MET A 55 4.29 -15.24 0.54
C MET A 55 5.08 -14.03 1.05
N ALA A 56 5.91 -14.21 2.06
CA ALA A 56 6.81 -13.15 2.52
C ALA A 56 7.86 -12.83 1.46
N GLU A 57 8.46 -13.85 0.84
CA GLU A 57 9.38 -13.68 -0.29
C GLU A 57 8.70 -12.94 -1.45
N ALA A 58 7.57 -13.43 -1.96
CA ALA A 58 6.87 -12.79 -3.07
C ALA A 58 6.42 -11.35 -2.79
N PHE A 59 6.13 -11.01 -1.53
CA PHE A 59 5.76 -9.65 -1.14
C PHE A 59 6.96 -8.71 -1.05
N TRP A 60 8.08 -9.17 -0.47
CA TRP A 60 9.25 -8.33 -0.21
C TRP A 60 10.26 -8.29 -1.36
N GLU A 61 10.30 -9.31 -2.21
CA GLU A 61 11.26 -9.41 -3.32
C GLU A 61 11.22 -8.18 -4.26
N PRO A 62 10.04 -7.69 -4.71
CA PRO A 62 9.97 -6.51 -5.57
C PRO A 62 10.38 -5.21 -4.86
N VAL A 63 10.36 -5.19 -3.52
CA VAL A 63 10.66 -4.01 -2.70
C VAL A 63 12.13 -3.96 -2.31
N LEU A 64 12.77 -5.12 -2.14
CA LEU A 64 14.14 -5.24 -1.63
C LEU A 64 15.19 -5.47 -2.72
N ASN A 65 14.79 -5.90 -3.92
CA ASN A 65 15.71 -6.19 -5.03
C ASN A 65 15.69 -5.10 -6.11
N ASP A 66 15.97 -3.85 -5.71
CA ASP A 66 16.33 -2.75 -6.63
C ASP A 66 17.61 -3.08 -7.42
#